data_AF-A0A6P4F1R3-F1
#
_entry.id   AF-A0A6P4F1R3-F1
#
_cell.length_a   1.000
_cell.length_b   1.000
_cell.length_c   1.000
_cell.angle_alpha   90.00
_cell.angle_beta   90.00
_cell.angle_gamma   90.00
#
_symmetry.space_group_name_H-M   'P 1'
#
loop_
_entity.id
_entity.type
_entity.pdbx_description
1 polymer ?
#
loop_
_entity_poly.entity_id
_entity_poly.type
_entity_poly.pdbx_seq_one_letter_code
_entity_poly.pdbx_strand_id
1 'polypeptide(L)'
;MPKNGSAGHRNNAPRKRQTPAVQLDGENPIVQAFRNYSNELTMKHDRHERIVKLSRDITIESKRIIFLLHSIDSRKQNKEKVLEEARQRLTKLIEVNFRAVALELRDQDVYQFRAAYSPGLQEFIEAYTYMEYLCYEDGEGENGTKSVSDWQAIQAVMQYVEESSKPKEEPTDGEELEVVALAEEEIPKKFQFFVDPTEYILGLSDLTGELMRRCVNSLGSGDTDTCLETCKTLQHFYTGYISLNCQRARELWRKITTMRQSVLKAENVCYNVKVRGGEAAKWGATFDQKPAEDVDEGFY
;
A
#
# COMPACT_ATOMS: atom_id res chain seq x y z
N MET A 1 44.30 50.31 -42.59
CA MET A 1 43.72 50.35 -43.96
C MET A 1 44.85 50.22 -44.96
N PRO A 2 44.73 49.58 -46.15
CA PRO A 2 43.55 49.21 -46.96
C PRO A 2 43.42 47.68 -47.28
N LYS A 3 42.19 47.11 -47.31
CA LYS A 3 41.28 46.71 -48.43
C LYS A 3 41.58 45.38 -49.19
N ASN A 4 40.72 44.40 -48.88
CA ASN A 4 40.09 43.33 -49.68
C ASN A 4 40.77 42.71 -50.91
N GLY A 5 40.93 41.38 -50.84
CA GLY A 5 41.11 40.49 -51.99
C GLY A 5 40.37 39.15 -51.79
N SER A 6 39.25 39.02 -52.49
CA SER A 6 38.60 37.83 -53.05
C SER A 6 38.27 36.59 -52.20
N ALA A 7 37.01 36.17 -52.40
CA ALA A 7 36.33 35.05 -51.80
C ALA A 7 36.83 33.69 -52.31
N GLY A 8 37.19 32.80 -51.38
CA GLY A 8 37.23 31.35 -51.62
C GLY A 8 35.93 30.72 -51.11
N HIS A 9 35.03 30.35 -52.02
CA HIS A 9 33.85 29.54 -51.71
C HIS A 9 34.30 28.18 -51.13
N ARG A 10 34.24 28.04 -49.80
CA ARG A 10 34.31 26.73 -49.14
C ARG A 10 32.98 26.02 -49.39
N ASN A 11 32.95 25.18 -50.41
CA ASN A 11 31.88 24.20 -50.63
C ASN A 11 31.80 23.25 -49.43
N ASN A 12 30.94 23.59 -48.47
CA ASN A 12 30.60 22.73 -47.33
C ASN A 12 29.35 21.92 -47.69
N ALA A 13 29.45 21.10 -48.74
CA ALA A 13 28.40 20.13 -49.04
C ALA A 13 28.49 19.00 -48.01
N PRO A 14 27.39 18.63 -47.33
CA PRO A 14 27.40 17.50 -46.41
C PRO A 14 27.70 16.24 -47.22
N ARG A 15 28.85 15.61 -46.96
CA ARG A 15 29.12 14.24 -47.42
C ARG A 15 28.04 13.34 -46.83
N LYS A 16 27.00 13.03 -47.60
CA LYS A 16 26.09 11.92 -47.32
C LYS A 16 26.96 10.66 -47.21
N ARG A 17 27.22 10.20 -45.98
CA ARG A 17 27.68 8.83 -45.74
C ARG A 17 26.58 7.93 -46.28
N GLN A 18 26.73 7.47 -47.51
CA GLN A 18 25.99 6.32 -48.02
C GLN A 18 26.60 5.09 -47.35
N THR A 19 26.27 4.87 -46.08
CA THR A 19 26.28 3.51 -45.54
C THR A 19 25.18 2.76 -46.29
N PRO A 20 25.50 1.67 -47.03
CA PRO A 20 24.45 0.85 -47.60
C PRO A 20 23.56 0.41 -46.44
N ALA A 21 22.26 0.71 -46.53
CA ALA A 21 21.29 0.21 -45.56
C ALA A 21 21.29 -1.31 -45.72
N VAL A 22 22.06 -2.01 -44.88
CA VAL A 22 22.00 -3.46 -44.79
C VAL A 22 20.57 -3.76 -44.36
N GLN A 23 19.75 -4.24 -45.30
CA GLN A 23 18.41 -4.72 -44.99
C GLN A 23 18.58 -5.92 -44.08
N LEU A 24 18.35 -5.72 -42.79
CA LEU A 24 18.29 -6.80 -41.82
C LEU A 24 17.01 -7.57 -42.11
N ASP A 25 17.15 -8.77 -42.66
CA ASP A 25 16.02 -9.67 -42.87
C ASP A 25 15.48 -10.21 -41.53
N GLY A 26 14.31 -10.85 -41.57
CA GLY A 26 13.68 -11.42 -40.38
C GLY A 26 14.38 -12.67 -39.83
N GLU A 27 15.31 -13.25 -40.58
CA GLU A 27 16.10 -14.43 -40.17
C GLU A 27 17.42 -14.04 -39.52
N ASN A 28 17.78 -12.76 -39.57
CA ASN A 28 18.97 -12.23 -38.95
C ASN A 28 18.99 -12.59 -37.45
N PRO A 29 20.04 -13.24 -36.94
CA PRO A 29 20.10 -13.68 -35.53
C PRO A 29 19.91 -12.54 -34.52
N ILE A 30 20.36 -11.33 -34.87
CA ILE A 30 20.17 -10.14 -34.02
C ILE A 30 18.69 -9.74 -34.02
N VAL A 31 18.03 -9.70 -35.18
CA VAL A 31 16.60 -9.37 -35.27
C VAL A 31 15.76 -10.38 -34.49
N GLN A 32 16.07 -11.68 -34.59
CA GLN A 32 15.38 -12.72 -33.82
C GLN A 32 15.60 -12.55 -32.31
N ALA A 33 16.83 -12.27 -31.87
CA ALA A 33 17.13 -12.02 -30.46
C ALA A 33 16.35 -10.81 -29.92
N PHE A 34 16.31 -9.69 -30.65
CA PHE A 34 15.55 -8.50 -30.25
C PHE A 34 14.04 -8.72 -30.24
N ARG A 35 13.49 -9.60 -31.09
CA ARG A 35 12.08 -10.01 -31.02
C ARG A 35 11.78 -10.77 -29.73
N ASN A 36 12.66 -11.68 -29.33
CA ASN A 36 12.52 -12.40 -28.06
C ASN A 36 12.60 -11.45 -26.86
N TYR A 37 13.60 -10.55 -26.84
CA TYR A 37 13.71 -9.52 -25.79
C TYR A 37 12.47 -8.62 -25.75
N SER A 38 11.94 -8.22 -26.90
CA SER A 38 10.70 -7.43 -26.98
C SER A 38 9.53 -8.19 -26.35
N ASN A 39 9.35 -9.47 -26.69
CA ASN A 39 8.26 -10.29 -26.15
C ASN A 39 8.37 -10.43 -24.62
N GLU A 40 9.57 -10.69 -24.10
CA GLU A 40 9.82 -10.77 -22.65
C GLU A 40 9.49 -9.44 -21.94
N LEU A 41 9.94 -8.32 -22.50
CA LEU A 41 9.67 -6.99 -21.94
C LEU A 41 8.18 -6.64 -21.99
N THR A 42 7.48 -6.98 -23.09
CA THR A 42 6.04 -6.78 -23.22
C THR A 42 5.28 -7.63 -22.19
N MET A 43 5.58 -8.92 -22.06
CA MET A 43 4.95 -9.78 -21.06
C MET A 43 5.13 -9.24 -19.63
N LYS A 44 6.35 -8.76 -19.31
CA LYS A 44 6.63 -8.14 -18.01
C LYS A 44 5.83 -6.84 -17.81
N HIS A 45 5.76 -5.99 -18.83
CA HIS A 45 5.01 -4.74 -18.76
C HIS A 45 3.51 -4.99 -18.59
N ASP A 46 2.94 -5.92 -19.36
CA ASP A 46 1.53 -6.27 -19.26
C ASP A 46 1.18 -6.80 -17.87
N ARG A 47 2.05 -7.64 -17.28
CA ARG A 47 1.89 -8.09 -15.89
C ARG A 47 1.94 -6.92 -14.91
N HIS A 48 2.93 -6.04 -15.06
CA HIS A 48 3.05 -4.85 -14.22
C HIS A 48 1.76 -4.02 -14.24
N GLU A 49 1.21 -3.75 -15.43
CA GLU A 49 -0.04 -2.99 -15.58
C GLU A 49 -1.25 -3.69 -14.97
N ARG A 50 -1.34 -5.03 -15.06
CA ARG A 50 -2.40 -5.79 -14.38
C ARG A 50 -2.31 -5.65 -12.85
N ILE A 51 -1.10 -5.75 -12.30
CA ILE A 51 -0.87 -5.59 -10.85
C ILE A 51 -1.16 -4.14 -10.41
N VAL A 52 -0.75 -3.13 -11.19
CA VAL A 52 -1.04 -1.72 -10.90
C VAL A 52 -2.54 -1.45 -10.82
N LYS A 53 -3.34 -2.04 -11.72
CA LYS A 53 -4.80 -1.93 -11.69
C LYS A 53 -5.40 -2.53 -10.42
N LEU A 54 -5.02 -3.77 -10.07
CA LEU A 54 -5.47 -4.42 -8.83
C LEU A 54 -5.07 -3.63 -7.59
N SER A 55 -3.83 -3.14 -7.54
CA SER A 55 -3.30 -2.30 -6.47
C SER A 55 -4.09 -1.00 -6.31
N ARG A 56 -4.47 -0.36 -7.43
CA ARG A 56 -5.29 0.85 -7.43
C ARG A 56 -6.68 0.60 -6.86
N ASP A 57 -7.31 -0.51 -7.21
CA ASP A 57 -8.63 -0.88 -6.70
C ASP A 57 -8.58 -1.17 -5.19
N ILE A 58 -7.54 -1.89 -4.72
CA ILE A 58 -7.27 -2.11 -3.30
C ILE A 58 -7.09 -0.77 -2.56
N THR A 59 -6.31 0.16 -3.13
CA THR A 59 -6.07 1.48 -2.55
C THR A 59 -7.39 2.26 -2.38
N ILE A 60 -8.21 2.31 -3.44
CA ILE A 60 -9.48 3.04 -3.43
C ILE A 60 -10.43 2.47 -2.37
N GLU A 61 -10.54 1.15 -2.31
CA GLU A 61 -11.45 0.50 -1.38
C GLU A 61 -10.95 0.59 0.08
N SER A 62 -9.65 0.47 0.31
CA SER A 62 -9.05 0.65 1.64
C SER A 62 -9.28 2.07 2.18
N LYS A 63 -9.14 3.10 1.32
CA LYS A 63 -9.53 4.49 1.68
C LYS A 63 -10.99 4.60 2.09
N ARG A 64 -11.90 3.98 1.32
CA ARG A 64 -13.32 4.00 1.64
C ARG A 64 -13.61 3.31 2.97
N ILE A 65 -12.90 2.23 3.28
CA ILE A 65 -12.99 1.55 4.58
C ILE A 65 -12.48 2.47 5.70
N ILE A 66 -11.35 3.16 5.52
CA ILE A 66 -10.86 4.16 6.49
C ILE A 66 -11.89 5.28 6.72
N PHE A 67 -12.48 5.83 5.66
CA PHE A 67 -13.56 6.82 5.79
C PHE A 67 -14.79 6.28 6.52
N LEU A 68 -15.16 5.02 6.25
CA LEU A 68 -16.24 4.33 6.97
C LEU A 68 -15.90 4.20 8.46
N LEU A 69 -14.67 3.79 8.81
CA LEU A 69 -14.21 3.66 10.20
C LEU A 69 -14.22 5.00 10.95
N HIS A 70 -13.87 6.10 10.29
CA HIS A 70 -13.99 7.46 10.86
C HIS A 70 -15.43 7.89 11.16
N SER A 71 -16.43 7.18 10.65
CA SER A 71 -17.85 7.49 10.93
C SER A 71 -18.34 6.98 12.29
N ILE A 72 -17.52 6.21 13.02
CA ILE A 72 -17.82 5.69 14.36
C ILE A 72 -17.91 6.86 15.34
N ASP A 73 -19.07 6.98 16.00
CA ASP A 73 -19.36 8.00 17.02
C ASP A 73 -20.22 7.37 18.11
N SER A 74 -19.81 7.53 19.37
CA SER A 74 -20.50 6.98 20.55
C SER A 74 -21.98 7.41 20.60
N ARG A 75 -22.32 8.59 20.06
CA ARG A 75 -23.69 9.11 20.01
C ARG A 75 -24.58 8.37 19.00
N LYS A 76 -24.00 7.74 17.98
CA LYS A 76 -24.74 7.03 16.93
C LYS A 76 -24.96 5.56 17.24
N GLN A 77 -24.28 5.02 18.26
CA GLN A 77 -24.31 3.58 18.60
C GLN A 77 -24.08 2.69 17.37
N ASN A 78 -23.24 3.14 16.44
CA ASN A 78 -23.02 2.49 15.14
C ASN A 78 -21.75 1.64 15.07
N LYS A 79 -20.94 1.63 16.14
CA LYS A 79 -19.60 1.03 16.17
C LYS A 79 -19.58 -0.42 15.65
N GLU A 80 -20.37 -1.30 16.26
CA GLU A 80 -20.38 -2.72 15.91
C GLU A 80 -20.75 -2.96 14.44
N LYS A 81 -21.79 -2.27 13.94
CA LYS A 81 -22.23 -2.39 12.54
C LYS A 81 -21.16 -1.90 11.57
N VAL A 82 -20.51 -0.79 11.90
CA VAL A 82 -19.44 -0.22 11.07
C VAL A 82 -18.20 -1.13 11.06
N LEU A 83 -17.81 -1.69 12.21
CA LEU A 83 -16.69 -2.63 12.31
C LEU A 83 -16.97 -3.94 11.55
N GLU A 84 -18.20 -4.45 11.62
CA GLU A 84 -18.58 -5.64 10.87
C GLU A 84 -18.59 -5.39 9.35
N GLU A 85 -19.13 -4.26 8.90
CA GLU A 85 -19.05 -3.87 7.48
C GLU A 85 -17.59 -3.71 7.00
N ALA A 86 -16.76 -3.01 7.78
CA ALA A 86 -15.36 -2.82 7.48
C ALA A 86 -14.61 -4.16 7.38
N ARG A 87 -14.87 -5.08 8.31
CA ARG A 87 -14.30 -6.44 8.33
C ARG A 87 -14.69 -7.22 7.08
N GLN A 88 -15.97 -7.23 6.71
CA GLN A 88 -16.43 -7.91 5.50
C GLN A 88 -15.76 -7.37 4.24
N ARG A 89 -15.59 -6.04 4.13
CA ARG A 89 -14.94 -5.41 2.99
C ARG A 89 -13.44 -5.70 2.94
N LEU A 90 -12.75 -5.70 4.09
CA LEU A 90 -11.33 -6.11 4.19
C LEU A 90 -11.15 -7.59 3.82
N THR A 91 -12.00 -8.49 4.32
CA THR A 91 -11.98 -9.91 3.96
C THR A 91 -12.15 -10.09 2.45
N LYS A 92 -13.08 -9.36 1.83
CA LYS A 92 -13.26 -9.38 0.38
C LYS A 92 -12.01 -8.92 -0.38
N LEU A 93 -11.28 -7.91 0.12
CA LEU A 93 -10.01 -7.50 -0.47
C LEU A 93 -8.97 -8.63 -0.42
N ILE A 94 -8.87 -9.33 0.70
CA ILE A 94 -7.96 -10.48 0.90
C ILE A 94 -8.32 -11.62 -0.07
N GLU A 95 -9.59 -12.00 -0.13
CA GLU A 95 -10.07 -13.18 -0.87
C GLU A 95 -10.08 -12.98 -2.39
N VAL A 96 -10.35 -11.75 -2.86
CA VAL A 96 -10.52 -11.46 -4.28
C VAL A 96 -9.28 -10.76 -4.86
N ASN A 97 -8.95 -9.59 -4.33
CA ASN A 97 -7.95 -8.71 -4.96
C ASN A 97 -6.52 -9.15 -4.64
N PHE A 98 -6.20 -9.41 -3.37
CA PHE A 98 -4.87 -9.92 -3.01
C PHE A 98 -4.63 -11.33 -3.56
N ARG A 99 -5.67 -12.17 -3.64
CA ARG A 99 -5.59 -13.46 -4.35
C ARG A 99 -5.23 -13.28 -5.82
N ALA A 100 -5.86 -12.34 -6.52
CA ALA A 100 -5.54 -12.06 -7.92
C ALA A 100 -4.11 -11.54 -8.10
N VAL A 101 -3.63 -10.67 -7.21
CA VAL A 101 -2.23 -10.21 -7.22
C VAL A 101 -1.26 -11.36 -6.94
N ALA A 102 -1.56 -12.20 -5.95
CA ALA A 102 -0.75 -13.37 -5.62
C ALA A 102 -0.65 -14.35 -6.80
N LEU A 103 -1.74 -14.51 -7.56
CA LEU A 103 -1.76 -15.34 -8.76
C LEU A 103 -0.90 -14.75 -9.89
N GLU A 104 -0.94 -13.44 -10.12
CA GLU A 104 -0.08 -12.76 -11.11
C GLU A 104 1.42 -12.83 -10.76
N LEU A 105 1.73 -12.87 -9.46
CA LEU A 105 3.09 -12.97 -8.93
C LEU A 105 3.58 -14.41 -8.76
N ARG A 106 2.75 -15.41 -9.06
CA ARG A 106 3.16 -16.81 -8.97
C ARG A 106 4.34 -17.07 -9.91
N ASP A 107 5.35 -17.77 -9.39
CA ASP A 107 6.57 -18.10 -10.12
C ASP A 107 7.35 -16.85 -10.60
N GLN A 108 7.11 -15.68 -10.00
CA GLN A 108 7.82 -14.43 -10.27
C GLN A 108 8.63 -13.99 -9.05
N ASP A 109 9.64 -13.15 -9.28
CA ASP A 109 10.28 -12.39 -8.20
C ASP A 109 9.34 -11.28 -7.73
N VAL A 110 8.83 -11.41 -6.50
CA VAL A 110 7.91 -10.45 -5.89
C VAL A 110 8.50 -9.05 -5.72
N TYR A 111 9.83 -8.93 -5.58
CA TYR A 111 10.50 -7.65 -5.42
C TYR A 111 10.60 -6.89 -6.74
N GLN A 112 10.64 -7.59 -7.87
CA GLN A 112 10.65 -6.98 -9.21
C GLN A 112 9.37 -6.17 -9.48
N PHE A 113 8.24 -6.61 -8.91
CA PHE A 113 6.93 -5.97 -9.05
C PHE A 113 6.48 -5.19 -7.81
N ARG A 114 7.36 -5.02 -6.81
CA ARG A 114 7.04 -4.33 -5.54
C ARG A 114 6.39 -2.97 -5.73
N ALA A 115 6.96 -2.14 -6.62
CA ALA A 115 6.43 -0.81 -6.90
C ALA A 115 4.99 -0.82 -7.45
N ALA A 116 4.53 -1.92 -8.05
CA ALA A 116 3.18 -2.02 -8.60
C ALA A 116 2.13 -2.24 -7.51
N TYR A 117 2.38 -3.14 -6.55
CA TYR A 117 1.42 -3.48 -5.49
C TYR A 117 1.62 -2.71 -4.18
N SER A 118 2.80 -2.12 -3.97
CA SER A 118 3.17 -1.41 -2.73
C SER A 118 2.12 -0.37 -2.28
N PRO A 119 1.58 0.52 -3.15
CA PRO A 119 0.55 1.48 -2.72
C PRO A 119 -0.71 0.83 -2.16
N GLY A 120 -1.23 -0.22 -2.83
CA GLY A 120 -2.41 -0.94 -2.37
C GLY A 120 -2.16 -1.72 -1.08
N LEU A 121 -0.98 -2.32 -0.94
CA LEU A 121 -0.61 -3.05 0.28
C LEU A 121 -0.51 -2.13 1.49
N GLN A 122 0.19 -0.99 1.37
CA GLN A 122 0.35 -0.04 2.48
C GLN A 122 -1.00 0.51 2.95
N GLU A 123 -1.87 0.91 2.01
CA GLU A 123 -3.21 1.43 2.33
C GLU A 123 -4.13 0.36 2.96
N PHE A 124 -4.01 -0.89 2.51
CA PHE A 124 -4.73 -2.01 3.13
C PHE A 124 -4.26 -2.25 4.58
N ILE A 125 -2.95 -2.20 4.83
CA ILE A 125 -2.38 -2.37 6.17
C ILE A 125 -2.84 -1.24 7.09
N GLU A 126 -2.84 0.00 6.61
CA GLU A 126 -3.40 1.15 7.31
C GLU A 126 -4.88 0.92 7.70
N ALA A 127 -5.72 0.51 6.74
CA ALA A 127 -7.13 0.24 6.99
C ALA A 127 -7.37 -0.92 7.98
N TYR A 128 -6.62 -2.02 7.82
CA TYR A 128 -6.73 -3.21 8.66
C TYR A 128 -6.34 -2.90 10.11
N THR A 129 -5.19 -2.27 10.30
CA THR A 129 -4.68 -1.93 11.64
C THR A 129 -5.49 -0.81 12.30
N TYR A 130 -6.11 0.09 11.52
CA TYR A 130 -7.06 1.06 12.07
C TYR A 130 -8.33 0.40 12.60
N MET A 131 -8.88 -0.58 11.87
CA MET A 131 -10.01 -1.38 12.35
C MET A 131 -9.65 -2.13 13.64
N GLU A 132 -8.47 -2.75 13.72
CA GLU A 132 -8.00 -3.44 14.93
C GLU A 132 -7.90 -2.49 16.12
N TYR A 133 -7.27 -1.33 15.95
CA TYR A 133 -7.21 -0.29 16.98
C TYR A 133 -8.61 0.06 17.51
N LEU A 134 -9.57 0.30 16.60
CA LEU A 134 -10.93 0.64 16.97
C LEU A 134 -11.67 -0.50 17.68
N CYS A 135 -11.35 -1.77 17.38
CA CYS A 135 -11.89 -2.90 18.12
C CYS A 135 -11.44 -2.92 19.59
N TYR A 136 -10.22 -2.44 19.87
CA TYR A 136 -9.61 -2.52 21.21
C TYR A 136 -9.78 -1.25 22.06
N GLU A 137 -10.11 -0.11 21.44
CA GLU A 137 -10.26 1.19 22.12
C GLU A 137 -11.28 1.17 23.28
N ASP A 138 -12.34 0.36 23.24
CA ASP A 138 -13.39 0.31 24.29
C ASP A 138 -13.23 -0.85 25.28
N GLY A 139 -12.09 -1.56 25.27
CA GLY A 139 -11.90 -2.82 25.98
C GLY A 139 -11.76 -2.73 27.51
N GLU A 140 -12.83 -2.39 28.24
CA GLU A 140 -13.00 -2.83 29.64
C GLU A 140 -13.43 -4.32 29.66
N GLY A 141 -12.47 -5.25 29.68
CA GLY A 141 -12.72 -6.69 29.82
C GLY A 141 -11.49 -7.56 29.54
N GLU A 142 -11.52 -8.84 29.99
CA GLU A 142 -10.41 -9.84 30.06
C GLU A 142 -9.54 -10.06 28.79
N ASN A 143 -9.82 -9.37 27.69
CA ASN A 143 -9.03 -9.33 26.44
C ASN A 143 -8.02 -8.16 26.38
N GLY A 144 -7.68 -7.54 27.50
CA GLY A 144 -6.93 -6.27 27.63
C GLY A 144 -5.49 -6.21 27.09
N THR A 145 -5.07 -7.08 26.18
CA THR A 145 -3.75 -7.01 25.53
C THR A 145 -3.75 -7.67 24.15
N LYS A 146 -4.61 -7.22 23.23
CA LYS A 146 -4.43 -7.62 21.82
C LYS A 146 -3.52 -6.60 21.14
N SER A 147 -2.29 -7.05 20.86
CA SER A 147 -1.34 -6.34 20.02
C SER A 147 -1.93 -6.12 18.62
N VAL A 148 -1.58 -5.02 17.98
CA VAL A 148 -1.79 -4.86 16.54
C VAL A 148 -1.17 -6.05 15.80
N SER A 149 -1.86 -6.56 14.78
CA SER A 149 -1.37 -7.66 13.94
C SER A 149 -0.06 -7.24 13.27
N ASP A 150 0.98 -8.05 13.42
CA ASP A 150 2.25 -7.86 12.72
C ASP A 150 2.17 -8.37 11.27
N TRP A 151 3.28 -8.26 10.53
CA TRP A 151 3.32 -8.74 9.14
C TRP A 151 3.10 -10.26 9.03
N GLN A 152 3.42 -11.05 10.07
CA GLN A 152 3.23 -12.50 10.06
C GLN A 152 1.74 -12.85 10.21
N ALA A 153 1.01 -12.13 11.07
CA ALA A 153 -0.42 -12.26 11.21
C ALA A 153 -1.16 -11.90 9.90
N ILE A 154 -0.76 -10.81 9.24
CA ILE A 154 -1.34 -10.44 7.94
C ILE A 154 -0.94 -11.46 6.85
N GLN A 155 0.30 -11.95 6.85
CA GLN A 155 0.74 -13.01 5.95
C GLN A 155 -0.09 -14.30 6.12
N ALA A 156 -0.49 -14.64 7.34
CA ALA A 156 -1.25 -15.84 7.65
C ALA A 156 -2.69 -15.80 7.10
N VAL A 157 -3.30 -14.62 6.97
CA VAL A 157 -4.63 -14.47 6.38
C VAL A 157 -4.60 -14.40 4.85
N MET A 158 -3.44 -14.17 4.24
CA MET A 158 -3.26 -14.11 2.78
C MET A 158 -2.71 -15.42 2.19
N GLN A 159 -3.31 -16.54 2.58
CA GLN A 159 -2.98 -17.89 2.11
C GLN A 159 -4.07 -18.39 1.18
N TYR A 160 -3.69 -18.98 0.05
CA TYR A 160 -4.62 -19.38 -1.01
C TYR A 160 -4.35 -20.80 -1.51
N VAL A 161 -5.41 -21.38 -2.07
CA VAL A 161 -5.39 -22.70 -2.69
C VAL A 161 -5.97 -22.59 -4.10
N GLU A 162 -5.36 -23.27 -5.05
CA GLU A 162 -5.94 -23.43 -6.39
C GLU A 162 -7.21 -24.27 -6.32
N GLU A 163 -8.27 -23.80 -6.96
CA GLU A 163 -9.47 -24.61 -7.15
C GLU A 163 -9.11 -25.74 -8.11
N SER A 164 -9.29 -26.99 -7.69
CA SER A 164 -9.24 -28.11 -8.62
C SER A 164 -10.37 -27.91 -9.63
N SER A 165 -10.01 -27.84 -10.91
CA SER A 165 -11.00 -27.70 -11.98
C SER A 165 -11.93 -28.91 -11.93
N LYS A 166 -13.12 -28.75 -11.34
CA LYS A 166 -14.19 -29.73 -11.55
C LYS A 166 -14.50 -29.73 -13.05
N PRO A 167 -14.51 -30.90 -13.72
CA PRO A 167 -15.06 -30.99 -15.06
C PRO A 167 -16.50 -30.47 -15.03
N LYS A 168 -16.85 -29.57 -15.96
CA LYS A 168 -18.26 -29.34 -16.26
C LYS A 168 -18.81 -30.64 -16.86
N GLU A 169 -19.56 -31.39 -16.07
CA GLU A 169 -20.36 -32.51 -16.59
C GLU A 169 -21.45 -31.95 -17.51
N GLU A 170 -21.29 -32.14 -18.82
CA GLU A 170 -22.43 -32.24 -19.72
C GLU A 170 -22.87 -33.71 -19.76
N PRO A 171 -24.19 -34.01 -19.71
CA PRO A 171 -24.67 -35.37 -19.87
C PRO A 171 -24.72 -35.70 -21.36
N THR A 172 -23.83 -36.57 -21.83
CA THR A 172 -24.04 -37.30 -23.08
C THR A 172 -23.98 -38.78 -22.80
N ASP A 173 -25.13 -39.43 -22.98
CA ASP A 173 -25.35 -40.86 -22.91
C ASP A 173 -24.35 -41.66 -23.77
N GLY A 174 -23.86 -42.78 -23.23
CA GLY A 174 -23.48 -43.93 -24.04
C GLY A 174 -22.06 -44.46 -23.88
N GLU A 175 -22.00 -45.70 -23.38
CA GLU A 175 -20.94 -46.71 -23.51
C GLU A 175 -19.83 -46.75 -22.43
N GLU A 176 -19.98 -47.77 -21.58
CA GLU A 176 -19.04 -48.23 -20.57
C GLU A 176 -17.71 -48.66 -21.19
N LEU A 177 -16.64 -47.99 -20.78
CA LEU A 177 -15.28 -48.51 -20.83
C LEU A 177 -14.64 -48.23 -19.47
N GLU A 178 -14.53 -49.27 -18.64
CA GLU A 178 -13.76 -49.27 -17.39
C GLU A 178 -12.29 -48.97 -17.70
N VAL A 179 -11.93 -47.69 -17.64
CA VAL A 179 -10.54 -47.28 -17.46
C VAL A 179 -10.36 -47.04 -15.97
N VAL A 180 -9.72 -47.99 -15.29
CA VAL A 180 -9.29 -47.82 -13.89
C VAL A 180 -8.14 -46.81 -13.90
N ALA A 181 -8.49 -45.53 -13.98
CA ALA A 181 -7.55 -44.44 -13.78
C ALA A 181 -7.18 -44.45 -12.29
N LEU A 182 -5.91 -44.74 -12.00
CA LEU A 182 -5.28 -44.34 -10.75
C LEU A 182 -5.39 -42.81 -10.69
N ALA A 183 -6.44 -42.31 -10.06
CA ALA A 183 -6.56 -40.91 -9.71
C ALA A 183 -5.45 -40.62 -8.70
N GLU A 184 -4.32 -40.14 -9.19
CA GLU A 184 -3.41 -39.36 -8.35
C GLU A 184 -4.27 -38.24 -7.78
N GLU A 185 -4.47 -38.25 -6.45
CA GLU A 185 -5.08 -37.12 -5.77
C GLU A 185 -4.19 -35.90 -6.06
N GLU A 186 -4.56 -35.08 -7.05
CA GLU A 186 -3.87 -33.83 -7.33
C GLU A 186 -3.99 -32.94 -6.10
N ILE A 187 -2.93 -32.91 -5.29
CA ILE A 187 -2.85 -32.05 -4.11
C ILE A 187 -2.99 -30.61 -4.60
N PRO A 188 -4.03 -29.87 -4.15
CA PRO A 188 -4.24 -28.51 -4.60
C PRO A 188 -3.01 -27.64 -4.32
N LYS A 189 -2.48 -27.00 -5.36
CA LYS A 189 -1.30 -26.15 -5.23
C LYS A 189 -1.62 -24.95 -4.34
N LYS A 190 -0.82 -24.77 -3.28
CA LYS A 190 -0.91 -23.63 -2.36
C LYS A 190 -0.06 -22.49 -2.87
N PHE A 191 -0.55 -21.26 -2.73
CA PHE A 191 0.18 -20.04 -3.03
C PHE A 191 -0.22 -18.94 -2.03
N GLN A 192 0.56 -17.88 -1.94
CA GLN A 192 0.33 -16.80 -0.98
C GLN A 192 0.69 -15.43 -1.56
N PHE A 193 0.13 -14.37 -1.00
CA PHE A 193 0.64 -13.02 -1.21
C PHE A 193 1.76 -12.77 -0.19
N PHE A 194 2.96 -12.42 -0.63
CA PHE A 194 4.08 -12.14 0.29
C PHE A 194 3.97 -10.72 0.88
N VAL A 195 3.91 -10.62 2.21
CA VAL A 195 3.88 -9.35 2.93
C VAL A 195 5.30 -8.96 3.35
N ASP A 196 5.93 -8.06 2.60
CA ASP A 196 7.25 -7.50 2.93
C ASP A 196 7.18 -6.72 4.26
N PRO A 197 8.03 -7.02 5.27
CA PRO A 197 8.02 -6.32 6.56
C PRO A 197 8.23 -4.80 6.44
N THR A 198 8.99 -4.35 5.43
CA THR A 198 9.19 -2.93 5.13
C THR A 198 7.88 -2.27 4.68
N GLU A 199 7.11 -2.94 3.82
CA GLU A 199 5.80 -2.44 3.37
C GLU A 199 4.82 -2.39 4.53
N TYR A 200 4.88 -3.38 5.43
CA TYR A 200 4.10 -3.36 6.67
C TYR A 200 4.44 -2.16 7.55
N ILE A 201 5.71 -1.91 7.83
CA ILE A 201 6.14 -0.75 8.64
C ILE A 201 5.75 0.58 7.98
N LEU A 202 5.80 0.66 6.65
CA LEU A 202 5.35 1.87 5.94
C LEU A 202 3.84 2.07 6.05
N GLY A 203 3.02 1.04 5.82
CA GLY A 203 1.56 1.13 5.97
C GLY A 203 1.12 1.39 7.42
N LEU A 204 1.74 0.73 8.39
CA LEU A 204 1.50 0.96 9.82
C LEU A 204 1.88 2.40 10.24
N SER A 205 2.84 3.03 9.56
CA SER A 205 3.20 4.42 9.88
C SER A 205 2.09 5.41 9.49
N ASP A 206 1.32 5.11 8.43
CA ASP A 206 0.21 5.95 7.97
C ASP A 206 -1.00 5.90 8.91
N LEU A 207 -1.20 4.78 9.62
CA LEU A 207 -2.19 4.66 10.70
C LEU A 207 -2.10 5.83 11.70
N THR A 208 -0.89 6.31 11.99
CA THR A 208 -0.69 7.44 12.93
C THR A 208 -1.32 8.73 12.43
N GLY A 209 -1.43 8.93 11.12
CA GLY A 209 -2.19 10.02 10.52
C GLY A 209 -3.69 9.89 10.80
N GLU A 210 -4.23 8.68 10.69
CA GLU A 210 -5.65 8.41 10.96
C GLU A 210 -5.98 8.48 12.46
N LEU A 211 -5.08 8.04 13.35
CA LEU A 211 -5.24 8.22 14.80
C LEU A 211 -5.25 9.71 15.19
N MET A 212 -4.39 10.52 14.59
CA MET A 212 -4.40 11.97 14.82
C MET A 212 -5.70 12.61 14.31
N ARG A 213 -6.21 12.19 13.14
CA ARG A 213 -7.52 12.65 12.64
C ARG A 213 -8.64 12.25 13.60
N ARG A 214 -8.63 11.02 14.12
CA ARG A 214 -9.59 10.55 15.13
C ARG A 214 -9.55 11.42 16.39
N CYS A 215 -8.37 11.70 16.93
CA CYS A 215 -8.17 12.59 18.09
C CYS A 215 -8.86 13.95 17.88
N VAL A 216 -8.62 14.60 16.74
CA VAL A 216 -9.23 15.91 16.41
C VAL A 216 -10.75 15.81 16.24
N ASN A 217 -11.24 14.76 15.57
CA ASN A 217 -12.67 14.55 15.37
C ASN A 217 -13.40 14.29 16.71
N SER A 218 -12.80 13.52 17.61
CA SER A 218 -13.32 13.25 18.95
C SER A 218 -13.34 14.51 19.82
N LEU A 219 -12.35 15.41 19.68
CA LEU A 219 -12.42 16.73 20.31
C LEU A 219 -13.66 17.49 19.84
N GLY A 220 -13.95 17.49 18.53
CA GLY A 220 -15.12 18.15 17.95
C GLY A 220 -16.46 17.62 18.50
N SER A 221 -16.58 16.31 18.68
CA SER A 221 -17.77 15.67 19.29
C SER A 221 -17.85 15.90 20.80
N GLY A 222 -16.75 16.23 21.46
CA GLY A 222 -16.66 16.40 22.92
C GLY A 222 -16.23 15.14 23.67
N ASP A 223 -15.77 14.10 22.95
CA ASP A 223 -15.22 12.89 23.51
C ASP A 223 -13.73 13.08 23.84
N THR A 224 -13.48 13.56 25.07
CA THR A 224 -12.13 13.86 25.54
C THR A 224 -11.33 12.62 25.92
N ASP A 225 -12.00 11.52 26.24
CA ASP A 225 -11.34 10.28 26.67
C ASP A 225 -10.67 9.62 25.47
N THR A 226 -11.37 9.54 24.34
CA THR A 226 -10.78 9.09 23.06
C THR A 226 -9.60 9.98 22.63
N CYS A 227 -9.65 11.29 22.89
CA CYS A 227 -8.52 12.18 22.59
C CYS A 227 -7.26 11.76 23.36
N LEU A 228 -7.40 11.46 24.65
CA LEU A 228 -6.29 11.04 25.50
C LEU A 228 -5.76 9.67 25.08
N GLU A 229 -6.64 8.72 24.77
CA GLU A 229 -6.24 7.35 24.41
C GLU A 229 -5.53 7.30 23.04
N THR A 230 -6.07 8.02 22.05
CA THR A 230 -5.40 8.20 20.75
C THR A 230 -4.03 8.86 20.91
N CYS A 231 -3.90 9.86 21.79
CA CYS A 231 -2.62 10.53 22.07
C CYS A 231 -1.59 9.58 22.69
N LYS A 232 -1.97 8.77 23.70
CA LYS A 232 -1.07 7.76 24.28
C LYS A 232 -0.62 6.74 23.24
N THR A 233 -1.55 6.28 22.41
CA THR A 233 -1.25 5.32 21.34
C THR A 233 -0.25 5.90 20.34
N LEU A 234 -0.41 7.17 19.94
CA LEU A 234 0.54 7.88 19.09
C LEU A 234 1.93 8.00 19.72
N GLN A 235 2.02 8.29 21.02
CA GLN A 235 3.29 8.34 21.75
C GLN A 235 3.99 6.97 21.77
N HIS A 236 3.24 5.87 21.97
CA HIS A 236 3.78 4.51 21.91
C HIS A 236 4.29 4.15 20.52
N PHE A 237 3.52 4.44 19.47
CA PHE A 237 3.98 4.28 18.09
C PHE A 237 5.26 5.07 17.86
N TYR A 238 5.26 6.37 18.13
CA TYR A 238 6.43 7.21 17.88
C TYR A 238 7.68 6.71 18.61
N THR A 239 7.55 6.30 19.88
CA THR A 239 8.64 5.69 20.64
C THR A 239 9.17 4.43 19.98
N GLY A 240 8.28 3.55 19.49
CA GLY A 240 8.67 2.37 18.72
C GLY A 240 9.40 2.72 17.43
N TYR A 241 8.90 3.69 16.66
CA TYR A 241 9.49 4.08 15.37
C TYR A 241 10.85 4.78 15.51
N ILE A 242 11.06 5.64 16.51
CA ILE A 242 12.38 6.27 16.74
C ILE A 242 13.41 5.28 17.28
N SER A 243 12.98 4.13 17.79
CA SER A 243 13.90 3.05 18.20
C SER A 243 14.50 2.28 17.01
N LEU A 244 13.93 2.45 15.81
CA LEU A 244 14.40 1.78 14.59
C LEU A 244 15.71 2.42 14.11
N ASN A 245 16.77 1.63 14.02
CA ASN A 245 18.06 2.05 13.47
C ASN A 245 18.23 1.57 12.02
N CYS A 246 17.50 2.20 11.09
CA CYS A 246 17.50 1.81 9.68
C CYS A 246 18.38 2.74 8.83
N GLN A 247 19.51 2.23 8.35
CA GLN A 247 20.38 2.98 7.44
C GLN A 247 19.75 3.12 6.05
N ARG A 248 19.89 4.30 5.44
CA ARG A 248 19.45 4.60 4.05
C ARG A 248 17.95 4.41 3.79
N ALA A 249 17.11 4.32 4.82
CA ALA A 249 15.66 4.20 4.69
C ALA A 249 14.96 5.57 4.59
N ARG A 250 15.20 6.29 3.47
CA ARG A 250 14.69 7.67 3.27
C ARG A 250 13.17 7.80 3.41
N GLU A 251 12.44 6.81 2.91
CA GLU A 251 10.98 6.82 2.99
C GLU A 251 10.47 6.68 4.42
N LEU A 252 10.99 5.70 5.16
CA LEU A 252 10.69 5.54 6.57
C LEU A 252 11.02 6.79 7.37
N TRP A 253 12.19 7.41 7.15
CA TRP A 253 12.57 8.64 7.84
C TRP A 253 11.55 9.77 7.62
N ARG A 254 11.07 9.97 6.38
CA ARG A 254 10.00 10.94 6.09
C ARG A 254 8.71 10.61 6.86
N LYS A 255 8.32 9.34 6.94
CA LYS A 255 7.14 8.90 7.69
C LYS A 255 7.29 9.18 9.19
N ILE A 256 8.46 8.91 9.78
CA ILE A 256 8.76 9.21 11.19
C ILE A 256 8.69 10.71 11.46
N THR A 257 9.20 11.54 10.55
CA THR A 257 9.10 13.01 10.66
C THR A 257 7.64 13.47 10.64
N THR A 258 6.81 12.94 9.74
CA THR A 258 5.36 13.22 9.73
C THR A 258 4.66 12.71 10.98
N MET A 259 5.01 11.52 11.46
CA MET A 259 4.48 10.94 12.69
C MET A 259 4.74 11.82 13.90
N ARG A 260 5.93 12.44 14.00
CA ARG A 260 6.22 13.44 15.04
C ARG A 260 5.22 14.60 15.02
N GLN A 261 4.85 15.10 13.83
CA GLN A 261 3.86 16.17 13.71
C GLN A 261 2.47 15.68 14.18
N SER A 262 2.09 14.45 13.84
CA SER A 262 0.86 13.83 14.31
C SER A 262 0.80 13.74 15.84
N VAL A 263 1.89 13.30 16.49
CA VAL A 263 2.03 13.25 17.95
C VAL A 263 1.86 14.63 18.56
N LEU A 264 2.65 15.62 18.11
CA LEU A 264 2.59 16.99 18.64
C LEU A 264 1.18 17.59 18.51
N LYS A 265 0.47 17.29 17.42
CA LYS A 265 -0.90 17.77 17.23
C LYS A 265 -1.88 17.13 18.21
N ALA A 266 -1.79 15.83 18.45
CA ALA A 266 -2.62 15.13 19.44
C ALA A 266 -2.31 15.58 20.88
N GLU A 267 -1.03 15.78 21.21
CA GLU A 267 -0.60 16.30 22.52
C GLU A 267 -1.14 17.71 22.77
N ASN A 268 -1.10 18.58 21.75
CA ASN A 268 -1.69 19.92 21.83
C ASN A 268 -3.21 19.88 22.03
N VAL A 269 -3.92 18.95 21.37
CA VAL A 269 -5.35 18.72 21.60
C VAL A 269 -5.59 18.36 23.08
N CYS A 270 -4.88 17.36 23.61
CA CYS A 270 -5.02 16.92 24.99
C CYS A 270 -4.66 18.01 26.01
N TYR A 271 -3.59 18.77 25.75
CA TYR A 271 -3.18 19.91 26.57
C TYR A 271 -4.28 20.97 26.64
N ASN A 272 -4.86 21.34 25.49
CA ASN A 272 -5.91 22.34 25.43
C ASN A 272 -7.19 21.89 26.15
N VAL A 273 -7.56 20.60 26.02
CA VAL A 273 -8.65 19.99 26.78
C VAL A 273 -8.39 20.11 28.27
N LYS A 274 -7.16 19.81 28.72
CA LYS A 274 -6.81 19.82 30.14
C LYS A 274 -6.81 21.22 30.75
N VAL A 275 -6.33 22.22 30.02
CA VAL A 275 -6.18 23.61 30.52
C VAL A 275 -7.47 24.41 30.40
N ARG A 276 -8.21 24.27 29.29
CA ARG A 276 -9.40 25.09 29.00
C ARG A 276 -10.72 24.40 29.31
N GLY A 277 -10.73 23.08 29.50
CA GLY A 277 -11.94 22.26 29.48
C GLY A 277 -12.37 21.92 28.04
N GLY A 278 -13.16 20.85 27.89
CA GLY A 278 -13.49 20.27 26.58
C GLY A 278 -14.20 21.22 25.62
N GLU A 279 -15.13 22.06 26.11
CA GLU A 279 -15.89 22.98 25.25
C GLU A 279 -15.04 24.15 24.72
N ALA A 280 -14.17 24.73 25.55
CA ALA A 280 -13.30 25.85 25.13
C ALA A 280 -12.12 25.38 24.26
N ALA A 281 -11.69 24.13 24.40
CA ALA A 281 -10.66 23.53 23.54
C ALA A 281 -11.11 23.39 22.07
N LYS A 282 -12.41 23.15 21.83
CA LYS A 282 -12.99 23.07 20.47
C LYS A 282 -12.75 24.33 19.64
N TRP A 283 -12.82 25.51 20.28
CA TRP A 283 -12.67 26.80 19.61
C TRP A 283 -11.22 27.19 19.31
N GLY A 284 -10.24 26.56 19.99
CA GLY A 284 -8.81 26.84 19.84
C GLY A 284 -8.07 25.90 18.88
N ALA A 285 -8.70 24.82 18.40
CA ALA A 285 -8.09 23.85 17.50
C ALA A 285 -7.83 24.40 16.07
N THR A 286 -8.25 25.63 15.79
CA THR A 286 -8.05 26.37 14.52
C THR A 286 -6.72 27.14 14.45
N PHE A 287 -5.84 27.05 15.45
CA PHE A 287 -4.51 27.68 15.37
C PHE A 287 -3.57 26.86 14.48
N ASP A 288 -3.74 27.07 13.18
CA ASP A 288 -2.76 26.80 12.13
C ASP A 288 -1.61 27.83 12.26
N GLN A 289 -0.90 27.82 13.39
CA GLN A 289 0.43 28.41 13.43
C GLN A 289 1.34 27.43 12.72
N LYS A 290 1.57 27.70 11.42
CA LYS A 290 2.72 27.15 10.71
C LYS A 290 3.91 27.15 11.67
N PRO A 291 4.58 26.01 11.93
CA PRO A 291 5.87 26.06 12.58
C PRO A 291 6.75 26.98 11.72
N ALA A 292 7.45 27.91 12.35
CA ALA A 292 8.36 28.82 11.67
C ALA A 292 9.23 28.01 10.71
N GLU A 293 9.07 28.25 9.41
CA GLU A 293 10.01 27.86 8.36
C GLU A 293 11.32 28.57 8.70
N ASP A 294 12.22 27.91 9.45
CA ASP A 294 13.65 28.24 9.56
C ASP A 294 14.36 27.15 10.39
N VAL A 295 14.33 25.91 9.91
CA VAL A 295 15.39 24.95 10.25
C VAL A 295 16.01 24.53 8.93
N ASP A 296 17.11 25.22 8.60
CA ASP A 296 18.05 24.91 7.54
C ASP A 296 18.31 23.39 7.52
N GLU A 297 17.78 22.71 6.50
CA GLU A 297 18.12 21.33 6.17
C GLU A 297 19.55 21.32 5.60
N GLY A 298 20.51 21.59 6.48
CA GLY A 298 21.92 21.40 6.22
C GLY A 298 22.19 19.91 6.01
N PHE A 299 22.38 19.53 4.76
CA PHE A 299 23.04 18.29 4.38
C PHE A 299 24.39 18.17 5.10
N TYR A 300 24.56 17.12 5.91
CA TYR A 300 25.79 16.33 6.00
C TYR A 300 25.45 14.88 6.34
#